data_AF-A0A6V7I8U7-F1
#
_entry.id   AF-A0A6V7I8U7-F1
#
_cell.length_a   1.000
_cell.length_b   1.000
_cell.length_c   1.000
_cell.angle_alpha   90.00
_cell.angle_beta   90.00
_cell.angle_gamma   90.00
#
_symmetry.space_group_name_H-M   'P 1'
#
loop_
_entity.id
_entity.type
_entity.pdbx_description
1 polymer ?
#
loop_
_entity_poly.entity_id
_entity_poly.type
_entity_poly.pdbx_seq_one_letter_code
_entity_poly.pdbx_strand_id
1 'polypeptide(L)' 'MNLSFAGCGFLGIYHVGVAVCFKKYAPHLLLDKISGASAGAIAACCLLCDLPL' A
#
# COMPACT_ATOMS: atom_id res chain seq x y z
N MET A 1 -7.83 1.78 -11.94
CA MET A 1 -7.07 0.52 -11.70
C MET A 1 -7.35 0.06 -10.26
N ASN A 2 -7.21 -1.23 -9.89
CA ASN A 2 -7.35 -1.63 -8.48
C ASN A 2 -6.00 -2.09 -7.95
N LEU A 3 -5.54 -1.49 -6.84
CA LEU A 3 -4.29 -1.85 -6.18
C LEU A 3 -4.60 -2.68 -4.94
N SER A 4 -4.06 -3.90 -4.85
CA SER A 4 -4.32 -4.78 -3.71
C SER A 4 -3.04 -5.29 -3.06
N PHE A 5 -2.95 -5.14 -1.75
CA PHE A 5 -1.84 -5.63 -0.92
C PHE A 5 -2.21 -6.95 -0.25
N ALA A 6 -1.62 -8.05 -0.70
CA ALA A 6 -1.81 -9.37 -0.08
C ALA A 6 -0.95 -9.53 1.19
N GLY A 7 -1.48 -10.22 2.20
CA GLY A 7 -0.74 -10.51 3.43
C GLY A 7 0.38 -11.50 3.20
N CYS A 8 1.55 -11.25 3.81
CA CYS A 8 2.74 -12.10 3.65
C CYS A 8 3.61 -12.18 4.91
N GLY A 9 3.06 -11.83 6.08
CA GLY A 9 3.77 -11.90 7.36
C GLY A 9 5.03 -11.01 7.36
N PHE A 10 6.20 -11.61 7.58
CA PHE A 10 7.49 -10.90 7.60
C PHE A 10 7.79 -10.15 6.28
N LEU A 11 7.37 -10.69 5.13
CA LEU A 11 7.55 -10.03 3.84
C LEU A 11 6.69 -8.75 3.71
N GLY A 12 5.80 -8.47 4.67
CA GLY A 12 4.96 -7.28 4.67
C GLY A 12 5.77 -5.99 4.70
N ILE A 13 7.03 -6.02 5.18
CA ILE A 13 7.93 -4.87 5.15
C ILE A 13 8.22 -4.38 3.72
N TYR A 14 8.20 -5.27 2.73
CA TYR A 14 8.38 -4.88 1.33
C TYR A 14 7.20 -4.05 0.81
N HIS A 15 6.00 -4.21 1.38
CA HIS A 15 4.85 -3.38 1.02
C HIS A 15 5.07 -1.90 1.38
N VAL A 16 5.88 -1.60 2.39
CA VAL A 16 6.26 -0.21 2.73
C VAL A 16 7.05 0.41 1.57
N GLY A 17 8.08 -0.27 1.07
CA GLY A 17 8.87 0.23 -0.06
C GLY A 17 8.03 0.42 -1.34
N VAL A 18 7.12 -0.52 -1.61
CA VAL A 18 6.18 -0.43 -2.73
C VAL A 18 5.24 0.77 -2.56
N ALA A 19 4.70 0.96 -1.35
CA ALA A 19 3.83 2.08 -1.02
C ALA A 19 4.54 3.44 -1.21
N VAL A 20 5.77 3.58 -0.73
CA VAL A 20 6.59 4.78 -0.93
C VAL A 20 6.86 5.03 -2.42
N CYS A 21 7.16 3.98 -3.18
CA CYS A 21 7.38 4.08 -4.61
C CYS A 21 6.13 4.60 -5.34
N PHE A 22 4.95 4.03 -5.06
CA PHE A 22 3.70 4.52 -5.64
C PHE A 22 3.41 5.97 -5.24
N LYS A 23 3.58 6.33 -3.97
CA LYS A 23 3.36 7.70 -3.49
C LYS A 23 4.26 8.71 -4.20
N LYS A 24 5.52 8.34 -4.47
CA LYS A 24 6.51 9.23 -5.08
C LYS A 24 6.41 9.32 -6.60
N TYR A 25 6.24 8.19 -7.28
CA TYR A 25 6.39 8.10 -8.74
C TYR A 25 5.05 7.97 -9.47
N ALA A 26 4.01 7.47 -8.81
CA ALA A 26 2.70 7.28 -9.42
C ALA A 26 1.54 7.56 -8.43
N PRO A 27 1.48 8.76 -7.82
CA PRO A 27 0.47 9.09 -6.83
C PRO A 27 -0.96 9.01 -7.38
N HIS A 28 -1.13 9.20 -8.70
CA HIS A 28 -2.42 9.06 -9.38
C HIS A 28 -3.00 7.64 -9.28
N LEU A 29 -2.17 6.60 -9.10
CA LEU A 29 -2.63 5.22 -8.89
C LEU A 29 -3.22 5.00 -7.48
N LEU A 30 -2.94 5.90 -6.54
CA LEU A 30 -3.45 5.85 -5.16
C LEU A 30 -4.81 6.55 -5.00
N LEU A 31 -5.27 7.29 -6.02
CA LEU A 31 -6.58 7.97 -6.02
C LEU A 31 -7.75 6.99 -6.26
N ASP A 32 -7.44 5.79 -6.73
CA ASP A 32 -8.38 4.73 -7.05
C ASP A 32 -8.60 3.77 -5.86
N LYS A 33 -9.32 2.67 -6.09
CA LYS A 33 -9.60 1.64 -5.09
C LYS A 33 -8.32 0.91 -4.66
N ILE A 34 -7.86 1.19 -3.44
CA ILE A 34 -6.82 0.43 -2.74
C ILE A 34 -7.49 -0.56 -1.79
N SER A 35 -7.05 -1.81 -1.82
CA SER A 35 -7.48 -2.85 -0.89
C SER A 35 -6.28 -3.55 -0.26
N GLY A 36 -6.50 -4.25 0.84
CA GLY A 36 -5.50 -5.15 1.39
C GLY A 36 -6.12 -6.26 2.22
N ALA A 37 -5.39 -7.37 2.36
CA ALA A 37 -5.81 -8.53 3.12
C ALA A 37 -4.77 -8.89 4.18
N SER A 38 -5.22 -9.28 5.38
CA SER A 38 -4.33 -9.63 6.51
C SER A 38 -3.27 -8.54 6.74
N ALA A 39 -1.99 -8.87 6.87
CA ALA A 39 -0.90 -7.91 7.05
C ALA A 39 -0.79 -6.87 5.91
N GLY A 40 -1.24 -7.19 4.70
CA GLY A 40 -1.27 -6.25 3.57
C GLY A 40 -2.30 -5.12 3.74
N ALA A 41 -3.35 -5.35 4.56
CA ALA A 41 -4.33 -4.32 4.89
C ALA A 41 -3.71 -3.14 5.65
N ILE A 42 -2.63 -3.37 6.41
CA ILE A 42 -1.92 -2.31 7.13
C ILE A 42 -1.26 -1.35 6.13
N ALA A 43 -0.55 -1.87 5.13
CA ALA A 43 0.09 -1.04 4.11
C ALA A 43 -0.94 -0.25 3.27
N ALA A 44 -2.04 -0.91 2.88
CA ALA A 44 -3.16 -0.26 2.21
C ALA A 44 -3.77 0.86 3.05
N CYS A 45 -3.97 0.62 4.35
CA CYS A 45 -4.51 1.60 5.29
C CYS A 45 -3.55 2.80 5.47
N CYS A 46 -2.25 2.56 5.62
CA CYS A 46 -1.28 3.66 5.73
C CYS A 46 -1.26 4.56 4.49
N LEU A 47 -1.41 3.97 3.29
CA LEU A 47 -1.53 4.75 2.05
C LEU A 47 -2.82 5.58 2.01
N LEU A 48 -3.96 4.99 2.38
CA LEU A 48 -5.25 5.66 2.40
C LEU A 48 -5.33 6.79 3.43
N CYS A 49 -4.71 6.60 4.60
CA CYS A 49 -4.65 7.58 5.68
C CYS A 49 -3.51 8.60 5.51
N ASP A 50 -2.79 8.57 4.39
CA ASP A 50 -1.63 9.42 4.11
C ASP A 50 -0.58 9.44 5.24
N LEU A 51 -0.34 8.28 5.87
CA LEU A 51 0.67 8.17 6.92
C LEU A 51 2.08 8.42 6.36
N PRO A 52 3.03 8.86 7.23
CA PRO A 52 4.44 8.88 6.88
C PRO A 52 4.93 7.43 6.73
N LEU A 53 5.21 7.04 5.48
CA LEU A 53 5.75 5.75 5.06
C LEU A 53 7.18 5.91 4.54
#